data_AF-A0AAD5DD92-F1
#
_entry.id   AF-A0AAD5DD92-F1
#
_cell.length_a   1.000
_cell.length_b   1.000
_cell.length_c   1.000
_cell.angle_alpha   90.00
_cell.angle_beta   90.00
_cell.angle_gamma   90.00
#
_symmetry.space_group_name_H-M   'P 1'
#
loop_
_entity.id
_entity.type
_entity.pdbx_description
1 polymer ?
#
loop_
_entity_poly.entity_id
_entity_poly.type
_entity_poly.pdbx_seq_one_letter_code
_entity_poly.pdbx_strand_id
1 'polypeptide(L)'
;KKKLNRKDNSVSSSSIRRVLTDSLVKRRTRSDIKFDEDSFRQFGDTGTHIPVMVGEVLEVFDSRKLYSFVDCTLGAAGHSSAIIQAHPEMQTYVGLDCDPVAHEKAKTKIDMIQTATNSCDSTSDLKTHTFLRNFKNIGTTLSEVDEKLLISGVDGILMDLGMSSMQVNNANRGFSVLCDGPLDMRMDPQINILKEEKLVC
;
A
#
# COMPACT_ATOMS: atom_id res chain seq x y z
N LYS A 1 30.24 -46.23 35.75
CA LYS A 1 30.24 -45.96 34.29
C LYS A 1 29.34 -44.74 34.03
N LYS A 2 29.94 -43.56 33.81
CA LYS A 2 29.25 -42.27 33.58
C LYS A 2 28.57 -42.29 32.20
N LYS A 3 27.27 -41.99 32.12
CA LYS A 3 26.57 -41.68 30.86
C LYS A 3 26.72 -40.17 30.57
N LEU A 4 27.19 -39.88 29.37
CA LEU A 4 27.39 -38.56 28.80
C LEU A 4 26.02 -38.02 28.33
N ASN A 5 25.52 -36.96 28.94
CA ASN A 5 24.32 -36.25 28.46
C ASN A 5 24.72 -35.33 27.30
N ARG A 6 24.27 -35.66 26.08
CA ARG A 6 24.21 -34.72 24.96
C ARG A 6 23.14 -33.67 25.30
N LYS A 7 23.52 -32.40 25.41
CA LYS A 7 22.59 -31.27 25.38
C LYS A 7 22.29 -30.96 23.93
N ASP A 8 21.06 -31.24 23.51
CA ASP A 8 20.52 -30.80 22.23
C ASP A 8 20.33 -29.28 22.27
N ASN A 9 21.09 -28.55 21.44
CA ASN A 9 20.82 -27.16 21.11
C ASN A 9 19.68 -27.11 20.09
N SER A 10 18.45 -27.28 20.55
CA SER A 10 17.26 -27.00 19.73
C SER A 10 16.98 -25.50 19.74
N VAL A 11 17.65 -24.74 18.87
CA VAL A 11 17.23 -23.37 18.55
C VAL A 11 15.87 -23.48 17.85
N SER A 12 14.84 -22.91 18.47
CA SER A 12 13.46 -22.96 17.98
C SER A 12 13.34 -22.38 16.57
N SER A 13 12.61 -23.08 15.70
CA SER A 13 12.29 -22.63 14.33
C SER A 13 11.58 -21.28 14.28
N SER A 14 10.88 -20.90 15.37
CA SER A 14 10.26 -19.58 15.53
C SER A 14 11.28 -18.45 15.68
N SER A 15 12.41 -18.70 16.35
CA SER A 15 13.47 -17.71 16.55
C SER A 15 14.25 -17.46 15.26
N ILE A 16 14.46 -18.50 14.45
CA ILE A 16 15.12 -18.37 13.14
C ILE A 16 14.23 -17.62 12.15
N ARG A 17 12.92 -17.90 12.15
CA ARG A 17 11.95 -17.13 11.34
C ARG A 17 11.95 -15.65 11.72
N ARG A 18 11.95 -15.33 13.02
CA ARG A 18 11.93 -13.94 13.53
C ARG A 18 13.16 -13.14 13.12
N VAL A 19 14.35 -13.74 13.22
CA VAL A 19 15.61 -13.10 12.79
C VAL A 19 15.66 -12.90 11.28
N LEU A 20 15.15 -13.85 10.49
CA LEU A 20 15.07 -13.71 9.04
C LEU A 20 14.08 -12.62 8.62
N THR A 21 12.90 -12.53 9.26
CA THR A 21 11.93 -11.45 9.00
C THR A 21 12.49 -10.09 9.38
N ASP A 22 13.11 -9.94 10.55
CA ASP A 22 13.72 -8.66 10.97
C ASP A 22 14.84 -8.22 10.01
N SER A 23 15.66 -9.17 9.54
CA SER A 23 16.74 -8.87 8.59
C SER A 23 16.24 -8.50 7.19
N LEU A 24 15.12 -9.09 6.74
CA LEU A 24 14.51 -8.79 5.43
C LEU A 24 13.78 -7.45 5.45
N VAL A 25 13.17 -7.09 6.57
CA VAL A 25 12.50 -5.79 6.76
C VAL A 25 13.51 -4.66 6.92
N LYS A 26 14.58 -4.85 7.70
CA LYS A 26 15.66 -3.85 7.86
C LYS A 26 16.44 -3.59 6.56
N ARG A 27 16.42 -4.51 5.59
CA ARG A 27 16.95 -4.24 4.24
C ARG A 27 16.04 -3.35 3.40
N ARG A 28 14.75 -3.23 3.75
CA ARG A 28 13.75 -2.46 3.00
C ARG A 28 13.60 -1.03 3.48
N THR A 29 13.96 -0.72 4.72
CA THR A 29 13.97 0.66 5.23
C THR A 29 15.41 1.09 5.56
N ARG A 30 15.81 2.29 5.12
CA ARG A 30 17.07 2.95 5.55
C ARG A 30 16.84 3.84 6.78
N SER A 31 15.81 3.56 7.58
CA SER A 31 15.49 4.34 8.78
C SER A 31 16.17 3.74 10.01
N ASP A 32 16.68 4.60 10.89
CA ASP A 32 17.18 4.23 12.23
C ASP A 32 16.02 3.95 13.22
N ILE A 33 14.77 4.08 12.75
CA ILE A 33 13.55 3.88 13.50
C ILE A 33 13.38 2.38 13.80
N LYS A 34 13.08 2.06 15.07
CA LYS A 34 12.84 0.68 15.49
C LYS A 34 11.58 0.16 14.81
N PHE A 35 11.71 -1.01 14.20
CA PHE A 35 10.60 -1.75 13.61
C PHE A 35 9.47 -1.93 14.62
N ASP A 36 8.28 -1.44 14.27
CA ASP A 36 7.06 -1.63 15.04
C ASP A 36 6.36 -2.93 14.60
N GLU A 37 6.55 -3.98 15.40
CA GLU A 37 5.92 -5.29 15.18
C GLU A 37 4.38 -5.24 15.28
N ASP A 38 3.80 -4.28 15.99
CA ASP A 38 2.36 -4.19 16.20
C ASP A 38 1.67 -3.58 14.96
N SER A 39 2.23 -2.49 14.41
CA SER A 39 1.81 -1.97 13.09
C SER A 39 1.95 -3.03 11.98
N PHE A 40 3.02 -3.84 12.02
CA PHE A 40 3.22 -4.92 11.06
C PHE A 40 2.13 -5.99 11.14
N ARG A 41 1.63 -6.32 12.34
CA ARG A 41 0.56 -7.32 12.54
C ARG A 41 -0.83 -6.76 12.25
N GLN A 42 -1.04 -5.46 12.49
CA GLN A 42 -2.32 -4.80 12.28
C GLN A 42 -2.59 -4.50 10.80
N PHE A 43 -1.57 -4.06 10.06
CA PHE A 43 -1.71 -3.65 8.65
C PHE A 43 -1.07 -4.62 7.65
N GLY A 44 -0.28 -5.59 8.13
CA GLY A 44 0.28 -6.65 7.31
C GLY A 44 -0.76 -7.72 7.04
N ASP A 45 -1.24 -7.78 5.80
CA ASP A 45 -2.00 -8.93 5.35
C ASP A 45 -1.08 -10.17 5.39
N THR A 46 -1.50 -11.21 6.12
CA THR A 46 -0.71 -12.41 6.45
C THR A 46 -0.23 -13.24 5.25
N GLY A 47 -0.49 -12.79 4.01
CA GLY A 47 0.13 -13.30 2.79
C GLY A 47 0.38 -12.27 1.67
N THR A 48 0.05 -10.99 1.84
CA THR A 48 -0.16 -10.10 0.69
C THR A 48 0.27 -8.66 0.95
N HIS A 49 1.58 -8.41 0.86
CA HIS A 49 2.20 -7.09 0.75
C HIS A 49 2.04 -6.11 1.93
N ILE A 50 3.17 -5.75 2.55
CA ILE A 50 3.25 -4.77 3.62
C ILE A 50 3.69 -3.44 3.01
N PRO A 51 2.97 -2.33 3.25
CA PRO A 51 3.33 -1.03 2.71
C PRO A 51 4.71 -0.60 3.21
N VAL A 52 5.48 0.07 2.35
CA VAL A 52 6.84 0.50 2.68
C VAL A 52 6.77 1.68 3.65
N MET A 53 7.49 1.62 4.77
CA MET A 53 7.56 2.71 5.75
C MET A 53 6.19 3.17 6.28
N VAL A 54 5.27 2.22 6.51
CA VAL A 54 3.91 2.54 7.00
C VAL A 54 3.92 3.33 8.31
N GLY A 55 4.84 3.00 9.24
CA GLY A 55 4.95 3.69 10.53
C GLY A 55 5.38 5.13 10.36
N GLU A 56 6.41 5.38 9.54
CA GLU A 56 6.88 6.73 9.25
C GLU A 56 5.83 7.57 8.52
N VAL A 57 5.05 6.96 7.62
CA VAL A 57 3.94 7.64 6.96
C VAL A 57 2.86 8.04 7.97
N LEU A 58 2.47 7.15 8.89
CA LEU A 58 1.50 7.47 9.93
C LEU A 58 2.00 8.58 10.88
N GLU A 59 3.28 8.53 11.27
CA GLU A 59 3.90 9.53 12.15
C GLU A 59 3.82 10.95 11.57
N VAL A 60 3.99 11.10 10.24
CA VAL A 60 3.88 12.41 9.57
C VAL A 60 2.48 13.03 9.75
N PHE A 61 1.44 12.20 9.85
CA PHE A 61 0.05 12.65 9.95
C PHE A 61 -0.51 12.64 11.38
N ASP A 62 0.16 12.00 12.34
CA ASP A 62 -0.31 11.81 13.73
C ASP A 62 -0.69 13.13 14.43
N SER A 63 0.05 14.22 14.17
CA SER A 63 -0.22 15.54 14.76
C SER A 63 -1.33 16.34 14.06
N ARG A 64 -1.95 15.80 13.00
CA ARG A 64 -2.93 16.49 12.14
C ARG A 64 -4.27 15.76 12.19
N LYS A 65 -5.35 16.55 12.15
CA LYS A 65 -6.68 16.01 11.86
C LYS A 65 -6.86 15.93 10.36
N LEU A 66 -7.17 14.75 9.84
CA LEU A 66 -7.36 14.53 8.42
C LEU A 66 -8.85 14.37 8.10
N TYR A 67 -9.55 15.47 7.83
CA TYR A 67 -10.93 15.42 7.38
C TYR A 67 -11.03 14.99 5.91
N SER A 68 -10.00 15.30 5.13
CA SER A 68 -9.85 14.99 3.72
C SER A 68 -8.46 14.42 3.42
N PHE A 69 -8.40 13.32 2.67
CA PHE A 69 -7.13 12.69 2.34
C PHE A 69 -7.11 12.17 0.90
N VAL A 70 -5.97 12.33 0.23
CA VAL A 70 -5.76 11.88 -1.15
C VAL A 70 -4.57 10.93 -1.24
N ASP A 71 -4.80 9.72 -1.72
CA ASP A 71 -3.75 8.78 -2.11
C ASP A 71 -3.60 8.78 -3.63
N CYS A 72 -2.47 9.28 -4.13
CA CYS A 72 -2.21 9.42 -5.57
C CYS A 72 -1.66 8.14 -6.22
N THR A 73 -1.31 7.15 -5.41
CA THR A 73 -0.62 5.91 -5.83
C THR A 73 -1.22 4.76 -5.03
N LEU A 74 -2.54 4.63 -5.17
CA LEU A 74 -3.40 3.82 -4.33
C LEU A 74 -2.90 2.37 -4.17
N GLY A 75 -2.32 1.79 -5.22
CA GLY A 75 -1.75 0.44 -5.18
C GLY A 75 -2.81 -0.58 -4.75
N ALA A 76 -2.49 -1.41 -3.76
CA ALA A 76 -3.45 -2.32 -3.14
C ALA A 76 -4.18 -1.72 -1.91
N ALA A 77 -4.25 -0.38 -1.83
CA ALA A 77 -4.75 0.40 -0.69
C ALA A 77 -4.06 0.05 0.65
N GLY A 78 -2.77 -0.23 0.60
CA GLY A 78 -1.97 -0.57 1.78
C GLY A 78 -1.88 0.59 2.77
N HIS A 79 -1.27 1.69 2.34
CA HIS A 79 -1.17 2.92 3.12
C HIS A 79 -2.53 3.54 3.42
N SER A 80 -3.41 3.59 2.42
CA SER A 80 -4.73 4.20 2.56
C SER A 80 -5.57 3.51 3.64
N SER A 81 -5.50 2.18 3.74
CA SER A 81 -6.20 1.45 4.82
C SER A 81 -5.67 1.84 6.20
N ALA A 82 -4.35 1.97 6.33
CA ALA A 82 -3.74 2.35 7.60
C ALA A 82 -4.12 3.78 8.01
N ILE A 83 -4.07 4.72 7.07
CA ILE A 83 -4.44 6.12 7.32
C ILE A 83 -5.93 6.26 7.64
N ILE A 84 -6.83 5.62 6.90
CA ILE A 84 -8.28 5.67 7.18
C ILE A 84 -8.58 5.14 8.58
N GLN A 85 -7.91 4.06 9.01
CA GLN A 85 -8.10 3.50 10.35
C GLN A 85 -7.52 4.38 11.46
N ALA A 86 -6.40 5.07 11.20
CA ALA A 86 -5.76 5.97 12.16
C ALA A 86 -6.54 7.28 12.34
N HIS A 87 -7.34 7.68 11.35
CA HIS A 87 -8.09 8.95 11.33
C HIS A 87 -9.60 8.71 11.23
N PRO A 88 -10.28 8.27 12.30
CA PRO A 88 -11.73 8.06 12.32
C PRO A 88 -12.54 9.34 12.12
N GLU A 89 -11.93 10.52 12.30
CA GLU A 89 -12.54 11.82 12.01
C GLU A 89 -12.64 12.12 10.50
N MET A 90 -12.01 11.31 9.64
CA MET A 90 -12.00 11.51 8.20
C MET A 90 -13.41 11.45 7.61
N GLN A 91 -13.70 12.42 6.74
CA GLN A 91 -15.01 12.57 6.08
C GLN A 91 -14.92 12.27 4.59
N THR A 92 -13.78 12.54 3.96
CA THR A 92 -13.59 12.32 2.53
C THR A 92 -12.23 11.71 2.22
N TYR A 93 -12.26 10.62 1.49
CA TYR A 93 -11.09 9.91 1.01
C TYR A 93 -11.13 9.80 -0.51
N VAL A 94 -10.02 10.13 -1.17
CA VAL A 94 -9.87 10.01 -2.63
C VAL A 94 -8.63 9.20 -2.96
N GLY A 95 -8.79 8.08 -3.66
CA GLY A 95 -7.69 7.24 -4.14
C GLY A 95 -7.59 7.25 -5.66
N LEU A 96 -6.38 7.39 -6.20
CA LEU A 96 -6.09 7.30 -7.63
C LEU A 96 -5.04 6.22 -7.89
N ASP A 97 -5.27 5.40 -8.91
CA ASP A 97 -4.21 4.60 -9.55
C ASP A 97 -4.44 4.55 -11.05
N CYS A 98 -3.37 4.40 -11.83
CA CYS A 98 -3.49 4.18 -13.27
C CYS A 98 -3.50 2.70 -13.65
N ASP A 99 -3.13 1.79 -12.75
CA ASP A 99 -3.14 0.37 -12.99
C ASP A 99 -4.51 -0.25 -12.64
N PRO A 100 -5.22 -0.85 -13.62
CA PRO A 100 -6.53 -1.47 -13.39
C PRO A 100 -6.51 -2.57 -12.32
N VAL A 101 -5.42 -3.35 -12.25
CA VAL A 101 -5.28 -4.46 -11.29
C VAL A 101 -5.11 -3.92 -9.86
N ALA A 102 -4.36 -2.84 -9.71
CA ALA A 102 -4.19 -2.16 -8.43
C ALA A 102 -5.53 -1.58 -7.97
N HIS A 103 -6.17 -0.81 -8.84
CA HIS A 103 -7.44 -0.15 -8.59
C HIS A 103 -8.54 -1.14 -8.17
N GLU A 104 -8.67 -2.29 -8.84
CA GLU A 104 -9.67 -3.32 -8.48
C GLU A 104 -9.46 -3.84 -7.04
N LYS A 105 -8.23 -4.22 -6.69
CA LYS A 105 -7.90 -4.71 -5.34
C LYS A 105 -8.11 -3.64 -4.28
N ALA A 106 -7.67 -2.42 -4.56
CA ALA A 106 -7.85 -1.29 -3.67
C ALA A 106 -9.33 -1.00 -3.43
N LYS A 107 -10.15 -0.98 -4.48
CA LYS A 107 -11.59 -0.78 -4.38
C LYS A 107 -12.23 -1.81 -3.45
N THR A 108 -11.95 -3.10 -3.65
CA THR A 108 -12.45 -4.16 -2.76
C THR A 108 -12.05 -3.91 -1.30
N LYS A 109 -10.80 -3.52 -1.05
CA LYS A 109 -10.30 -3.28 0.31
C LYS A 109 -10.94 -2.05 0.96
N ILE A 110 -11.12 -0.97 0.20
CA ILE A 110 -11.78 0.26 0.67
C ILE A 110 -13.26 0.01 0.96
N ASP A 111 -13.98 -0.73 0.10
CA ASP A 111 -15.38 -1.10 0.31
C ASP A 111 -15.55 -1.96 1.59
N MET A 112 -14.61 -2.86 1.87
CA MET A 112 -14.59 -3.64 3.12
C MET A 112 -14.40 -2.75 4.35
N ILE A 113 -13.54 -1.74 4.28
CA ILE A 113 -13.34 -0.80 5.39
C ILE A 113 -14.59 0.04 5.59
N GLN A 114 -15.19 0.57 4.51
CA GLN A 114 -16.39 1.39 4.60
C GLN A 114 -17.58 0.61 5.20
N THR A 115 -17.76 -0.65 4.81
CA THR A 115 -18.82 -1.51 5.37
C THR A 115 -18.59 -1.85 6.84
N ALA A 116 -17.33 -2.06 7.26
CA ALA A 116 -16.98 -2.26 8.65
C ALA A 116 -17.29 -1.02 9.51
N THR A 117 -16.92 0.18 9.05
CA THR A 117 -17.16 1.45 9.76
C THR A 117 -18.65 1.75 9.92
N ASN A 118 -19.48 1.46 8.92
CA ASN A 118 -20.93 1.70 8.97
C ASN A 118 -21.68 0.74 9.92
N SER A 119 -21.08 -0.41 10.27
CA SER A 119 -21.74 -1.42 11.11
C SER A 119 -21.59 -1.15 12.62
N CYS A 120 -20.68 -0.26 13.02
CA CYS A 120 -20.35 0.02 14.41
C CYS A 120 -20.68 1.48 14.81
N ASP A 121 -21.97 1.81 14.88
CA ASP A 121 -22.61 2.93 15.64
C ASP A 121 -21.78 4.22 15.87
N SER A 122 -21.02 4.68 14.88
CA SER A 122 -20.14 5.84 15.01
C SER A 122 -20.34 6.81 13.85
N THR A 123 -20.51 8.07 14.25
CA THR A 123 -20.92 9.29 13.55
C THR A 123 -20.06 9.75 12.35
N SER A 124 -19.24 8.89 11.75
CA SER A 124 -18.38 9.26 10.61
C SER A 124 -18.90 8.63 9.31
N ASP A 125 -19.72 9.38 8.58
CA ASP A 125 -20.08 9.07 7.18
C ASP A 125 -18.86 9.31 6.27
N LEU A 126 -17.86 8.42 6.34
CA LEU A 126 -16.70 8.48 5.46
C LEU A 126 -17.14 8.24 4.00
N LYS A 127 -16.93 9.26 3.18
CA LYS A 127 -17.13 9.19 1.72
C LYS A 127 -15.83 8.75 1.06
N THR A 128 -15.84 7.57 0.45
CA THR A 128 -14.68 7.01 -0.23
C THR A 128 -14.86 7.06 -1.74
N HIS A 129 -13.88 7.62 -2.45
CA HIS A 129 -13.86 7.71 -3.90
C HIS A 129 -12.58 7.06 -4.44
N THR A 130 -12.69 6.12 -5.37
CA THR A 130 -11.55 5.48 -6.02
C THR A 130 -11.65 5.67 -7.54
N PHE A 131 -10.54 6.06 -8.17
CA PHE A 131 -10.49 6.38 -9.58
C PHE A 131 -9.35 5.66 -10.29
N LEU A 132 -9.67 5.00 -11.40
CA LEU A 132 -8.68 4.50 -12.36
C LEU A 132 -8.19 5.68 -13.22
N ARG A 133 -7.27 6.47 -12.68
CA ARG A 133 -6.71 7.68 -13.29
C ARG A 133 -5.25 7.87 -12.86
N ASN A 134 -4.45 8.43 -13.75
CA ASN A 134 -3.11 8.89 -13.39
C ASN A 134 -3.19 10.11 -12.45
N PHE A 135 -2.33 10.17 -11.43
CA PHE A 135 -2.28 11.25 -10.44
C PHE A 135 -2.08 12.65 -11.03
N LYS A 136 -1.58 12.78 -12.27
CA LYS A 136 -1.53 14.08 -12.97
C LYS A 136 -2.90 14.75 -13.08
N ASN A 137 -3.98 13.97 -12.96
CA ASN A 137 -5.37 14.43 -13.02
C ASN A 137 -5.95 14.65 -11.61
N ILE A 138 -5.12 14.81 -10.57
CA ILE A 138 -5.60 15.05 -9.19
C ILE A 138 -6.51 16.28 -9.14
N GLY A 139 -6.14 17.40 -9.78
CA GLY A 139 -6.94 18.62 -9.73
C GLY A 139 -8.35 18.45 -10.30
N THR A 140 -8.48 17.85 -11.49
CA THR A 140 -9.79 17.58 -12.11
C THR A 140 -10.59 16.55 -11.33
N THR A 141 -9.92 15.56 -10.73
CA THR A 141 -10.57 14.54 -9.89
C THR A 141 -11.11 15.15 -8.60
N LEU A 142 -10.37 16.05 -7.96
CA LEU A 142 -10.86 16.76 -6.77
C LEU A 142 -12.07 17.64 -7.10
N SER A 143 -12.07 18.36 -8.23
CA SER A 143 -13.24 19.12 -8.69
C SER A 143 -14.48 18.25 -8.91
N GLU A 144 -14.31 17.03 -9.41
CA GLU A 144 -15.41 16.09 -9.65
C GLU A 144 -16.00 15.52 -8.35
N VAL A 145 -15.16 15.33 -7.32
CA VAL A 145 -15.60 14.85 -6.01
C VAL A 145 -16.29 15.96 -5.21
N ASP A 146 -15.59 17.09 -5.03
CA ASP A 146 -16.10 18.29 -4.37
C ASP A 146 -15.20 19.47 -4.74
N GLU A 147 -15.75 20.44 -5.47
CA GLU A 147 -15.06 21.66 -5.90
C GLU A 147 -14.36 22.39 -4.74
N LYS A 148 -14.89 22.29 -3.51
CA LYS A 148 -14.27 22.90 -2.33
C LYS A 148 -12.93 22.28 -1.97
N LEU A 149 -12.69 21.00 -2.27
CA LEU A 149 -11.39 20.34 -2.03
C LEU A 149 -10.31 20.91 -2.96
N LEU A 150 -10.68 21.32 -4.17
CA LEU A 150 -9.74 21.99 -5.07
C LEU A 150 -9.44 23.41 -4.60
N ILE A 151 -10.46 24.17 -4.17
CA ILE A 151 -10.31 25.58 -3.80
C ILE A 151 -9.64 25.74 -2.42
N SER A 152 -10.09 24.98 -1.43
CA SER A 152 -9.65 25.09 -0.04
C SER A 152 -8.42 24.23 0.26
N GLY A 153 -8.12 23.26 -0.61
CA GLY A 153 -7.11 22.24 -0.40
C GLY A 153 -7.65 21.01 0.34
N VAL A 154 -6.75 20.04 0.52
CA VAL A 154 -6.99 18.80 1.26
C VAL A 154 -6.01 18.72 2.43
N ASP A 155 -6.36 18.00 3.50
CA ASP A 155 -5.55 17.95 4.72
C ASP A 155 -4.28 17.12 4.56
N GLY A 156 -4.32 16.09 3.69
CA GLY A 156 -3.17 15.25 3.40
C GLY A 156 -3.18 14.69 1.98
N ILE A 157 -1.98 14.59 1.41
CA ILE A 157 -1.72 13.93 0.13
C ILE A 157 -0.56 12.96 0.32
N LEU A 158 -0.71 11.72 -0.16
CA LEU A 158 0.35 10.72 -0.22
C LEU A 158 0.66 10.35 -1.67
N MET A 159 1.97 10.21 -1.94
CA MET A 159 2.50 9.69 -3.20
C MET A 159 3.64 8.70 -2.88
N ASP A 160 3.37 7.42 -2.99
CA ASP A 160 4.34 6.31 -2.96
C ASP A 160 4.81 6.02 -4.39
N LEU A 161 5.88 6.70 -4.80
CA LEU A 161 6.38 6.63 -6.17
C LEU A 161 7.23 5.38 -6.38
N GLY A 162 6.78 4.52 -7.28
CA GLY A 162 7.52 3.32 -7.66
C GLY A 162 6.68 2.33 -8.46
N MET A 163 7.16 1.10 -8.49
CA MET A 163 6.43 -0.03 -9.06
C MET A 163 5.86 -0.89 -7.92
N SER A 164 4.63 -1.35 -8.10
CA SER A 164 4.02 -2.27 -7.15
C SER A 164 4.56 -3.69 -7.34
N SER A 165 4.49 -4.50 -6.29
CA SER A 165 4.82 -5.93 -6.40
C SER A 165 3.92 -6.67 -7.40
N MET A 166 2.70 -6.18 -7.64
CA MET A 166 1.77 -6.78 -8.60
C MET A 166 2.26 -6.61 -10.04
N GLN A 167 2.95 -5.51 -10.32
CA GLN A 167 3.59 -5.23 -11.60
C GLN A 167 4.85 -6.07 -11.77
N VAL A 168 5.70 -6.11 -10.75
CA VAL A 168 6.98 -6.85 -10.80
C VAL A 168 6.77 -8.38 -10.83
N ASN A 169 5.81 -8.90 -10.06
CA ASN A 169 5.59 -10.36 -9.96
C ASN A 169 4.80 -10.95 -11.14
N ASN A 170 4.20 -10.11 -11.99
CA ASN A 170 3.51 -10.56 -13.19
C ASN A 170 4.42 -10.36 -14.40
N ALA A 171 5.06 -11.44 -14.87
CA ALA A 171 6.00 -11.38 -15.99
C ALA A 171 5.36 -10.80 -17.27
N ASN A 172 4.06 -10.98 -17.49
CA ASN A 172 3.34 -10.41 -18.65
C ASN A 172 3.27 -8.87 -18.63
N ARG A 173 3.61 -8.22 -17.51
CA ARG A 173 3.66 -6.77 -17.40
C ARG A 173 5.02 -6.18 -17.81
N GLY A 174 6.04 -7.01 -18.00
CA GLY A 174 7.36 -6.57 -18.49
C GLY A 174 8.24 -5.82 -17.48
N PHE A 175 7.86 -5.75 -16.20
CA PHE A 175 8.66 -5.10 -15.16
C PHE A 175 9.68 -6.04 -14.48
N SER A 176 9.53 -7.36 -14.68
CA SER A 176 10.44 -8.34 -14.09
C SER A 176 11.74 -8.39 -14.86
N VAL A 177 12.86 -8.38 -14.14
CA VAL A 177 14.20 -8.67 -14.68
C VAL A 177 14.62 -10.13 -14.49
N LEU A 178 13.78 -10.93 -13.81
CA LEU A 178 14.07 -12.32 -13.45
C LEU A 178 13.25 -13.34 -14.26
N CYS A 179 12.14 -12.89 -14.86
CA CYS A 179 11.21 -13.74 -15.60
C CYS A 179 11.00 -13.16 -17.00
N ASP A 180 10.97 -14.02 -18.00
CA ASP A 180 10.69 -13.61 -19.38
C ASP A 180 9.25 -13.12 -19.54
N GLY A 181 9.08 -12.07 -20.34
CA GLY A 181 7.80 -11.46 -20.64
C GLY A 181 7.90 -10.45 -21.79
N PRO A 182 6.77 -9.93 -22.30
CA PRO A 182 6.80 -8.83 -23.25
C PRO A 182 7.39 -7.58 -22.58
N LEU A 183 8.16 -6.79 -23.32
CA LEU A 183 8.60 -5.47 -22.86
C LEU A 183 7.42 -4.47 -22.92
N ASP A 184 6.47 -4.64 -22.01
CA ASP A 184 5.32 -3.76 -21.91
C ASP A 184 5.68 -2.55 -21.02
N MET A 185 6.01 -2.78 -19.75
CA MET A 185 6.41 -1.77 -18.76
C MET A 185 5.39 -0.63 -18.54
N ARG A 186 4.18 -0.70 -19.11
CA ARG A 186 3.13 0.29 -18.85
C ARG A 186 2.45 0.00 -17.52
N MET A 187 2.33 1.06 -16.71
CA MET A 187 1.52 1.05 -15.50
C MET A 187 0.04 0.88 -15.85
N ASP A 188 -0.42 1.62 -16.86
CA ASP A 188 -1.72 1.44 -17.50
C ASP A 188 -1.54 0.67 -18.83
N PRO A 189 -1.87 -0.63 -18.90
CA PRO A 189 -1.72 -1.43 -20.10
C PRO A 189 -2.69 -1.04 -21.22
N GLN A 190 -3.69 -0.19 -20.94
CA GLN A 190 -4.67 0.29 -21.91
C GLN A 190 -4.16 1.51 -22.70
N ILE A 191 -3.10 2.18 -22.24
CA ILE A 191 -2.49 3.29 -22.98
C ILE A 191 -1.93 2.77 -24.30
N ASN A 192 -2.50 3.24 -25.39
CA ASN A 192 -2.02 2.92 -26.73
C ASN A 192 -0.79 3.78 -27.05
N ILE A 193 0.40 3.27 -26.74
CA ILE A 193 1.65 3.72 -27.33
C ILE A 193 1.99 2.77 -28.48
N LEU A 194 2.44 3.33 -29.60
CA LEU A 194 2.90 2.55 -30.75
C LEU A 194 3.94 1.53 -30.25
N LYS A 195 3.61 0.24 -30.41
CA LYS A 195 4.36 -0.90 -29.87
C LYS A 195 5.80 -0.93 -30.39
N GLU A 196 6.77 -1.21 -29.53
CA GLU A 196 8.02 -1.84 -29.96
C GLU A 196 8.43 -3.04 -29.09
N GLU A 197 8.73 -4.10 -29.86
CA GLU A 197 9.66 -5.22 -29.73
C GLU A 197 9.79 -5.97 -28.41
N LYS A 198 9.47 -7.27 -28.48
CA LYS A 198 9.87 -8.28 -27.50
C LYS A 198 11.39 -8.20 -27.30
N LEU A 199 11.83 -7.70 -26.15
CA LEU A 199 13.18 -7.98 -25.69
C LEU A 199 13.23 -9.46 -25.29
N VAL A 200 13.92 -10.26 -26.10
CA VAL A 200 14.35 -11.59 -25.73
C VAL A 200 15.68 -11.40 -24.99
N CYS A 201 15.72 -11.78 -23.72
CA CYS A 201 16.96 -11.85 -22.94
C CYS A 201 17.75 -13.12 -23.29
#